data_AF-A0A933V9W6-F1
#
_entry.id   AF-A0A933V9W6-F1
#
_cell.length_a   1.000
_cell.length_b   1.000
_cell.length_c   1.000
_cell.angle_alpha   90.00
_cell.angle_beta   90.00
_cell.angle_gamma   90.00
#
_symmetry.space_group_name_H-M   'P 1'
#
loop_
_entity.id
_entity.type
_entity.pdbx_description
1 polymer ?
#
loop_
_entity_poly.entity_id
_entity_poly.type
_entity_poly.pdbx_seq_one_letter_code
_entity_poly.pdbx_strand_id
1 'polypeptide(L)'
;MTSTHFRALLLFSVATGLAAAFIDSLFPALLPEALSAAWEKDPPFDPDLEHLWLWVAMLVPWLVASVASTIGLFLFRHWARPLALIVAVFDLSISPLFGPELSSAWSSALQEASFLSWGAVLALSYFSPLSQRFARQPARSSSAE
;
A
#
# COMPACT_ATOMS: atom_id res chain seq x y z
N MET A 1 -22.60 -3.63 5.79
CA MET A 1 -21.31 -3.78 6.49
C MET A 1 -21.22 -2.69 7.57
N THR A 2 -20.90 -3.03 8.82
CA THR A 2 -20.72 -2.01 9.88
C THR A 2 -19.31 -1.44 9.85
N SER A 3 -19.11 -0.25 10.43
CA SER A 3 -17.82 0.46 10.37
C SER A 3 -16.67 -0.30 11.04
N THR A 4 -16.98 -1.17 12.00
CA THR A 4 -16.00 -2.05 12.64
C THR A 4 -15.41 -3.06 11.66
N HIS A 5 -16.24 -3.67 10.80
CA HIS A 5 -15.75 -4.62 9.80
C HIS A 5 -14.88 -3.94 8.75
N PHE A 6 -15.20 -2.71 8.34
CA PHE A 6 -14.37 -1.93 7.41
C PHE A 6 -12.99 -1.63 8.01
N ARG A 7 -12.94 -1.19 9.27
CA ARG A 7 -11.67 -0.94 9.97
C ARG A 7 -10.89 -2.21 10.22
N ALA A 8 -11.55 -3.31 10.55
CA ALA A 8 -10.91 -4.61 10.71
C ALA A 8 -10.28 -5.08 9.40
N LEU A 9 -10.97 -4.91 8.26
CA LEU A 9 -10.45 -5.24 6.94
C LEU A 9 -9.24 -4.38 6.56
N LEU A 10 -9.29 -3.07 6.85
CA LEU A 10 -8.17 -2.16 6.63
C LEU A 10 -6.97 -2.50 7.52
N LEU A 11 -7.19 -2.81 8.79
CA LEU A 11 -6.12 -3.24 9.69
C LEU A 11 -5.55 -4.60 9.25
N PHE A 12 -6.40 -5.50 8.79
CA PHE A 12 -5.99 -6.80 8.24
C PHE A 12 -5.08 -6.61 7.02
N SER A 13 -5.46 -5.77 6.05
CA SER A 13 -4.62 -5.52 4.87
C SER A 13 -3.25 -4.97 5.25
N VAL A 14 -3.21 -3.98 6.15
CA VAL A 14 -1.94 -3.40 6.63
C VAL A 14 -1.12 -4.44 7.38
N ALA A 15 -1.74 -5.23 8.26
CA ALA A 15 -1.05 -6.27 9.01
C ALA A 15 -0.47 -7.36 8.10
N THR A 16 -1.21 -7.82 7.10
CA THR A 16 -0.72 -8.80 6.12
C THR A 16 0.38 -8.23 5.24
N GLY A 17 0.28 -6.95 4.84
CA GLY A 17 1.34 -6.28 4.06
C GLY A 17 2.64 -6.13 4.86
N LEU A 18 2.55 -5.73 6.12
CA LEU A 18 3.72 -5.69 7.01
C LEU A 18 4.28 -7.09 7.25
N ALA A 19 3.43 -8.08 7.50
CA ALA A 19 3.87 -9.45 7.68
C ALA A 19 4.62 -9.97 6.45
N ALA A 20 4.12 -9.73 5.23
CA ALA A 20 4.81 -10.07 4.00
C ALA A 20 6.19 -9.41 3.90
N ALA A 21 6.29 -8.11 4.20
CA ALA A 21 7.55 -7.38 4.14
C ALA A 21 8.63 -7.92 5.11
N PHE A 22 8.23 -8.47 6.25
CA PHE A 22 9.18 -8.95 7.26
C PHE A 22 9.39 -10.47 7.26
N ILE A 23 8.50 -11.28 6.68
CA ILE A 23 8.55 -12.74 6.84
C ILE A 23 9.84 -13.35 6.27
N ASP A 24 10.30 -12.89 5.11
CA ASP A 24 11.52 -13.39 4.47
C ASP A 24 12.78 -12.98 5.25
N SER A 25 12.73 -11.81 5.90
CA SER A 25 13.81 -11.34 6.79
C SER A 25 13.86 -12.11 8.11
N LEU A 26 12.69 -12.48 8.65
CA LEU A 26 12.59 -13.19 9.93
C LEU A 26 12.83 -14.70 9.79
N PHE A 27 12.49 -15.27 8.62
CA PHE A 27 12.59 -16.70 8.34
C PHE A 27 13.29 -16.95 7.00
N PRO A 28 14.60 -16.65 6.89
CA PRO A 28 15.36 -16.87 5.66
C PRO A 28 15.39 -18.35 5.23
N ALA A 29 15.14 -19.28 6.16
CA ALA A 29 15.01 -20.71 5.88
C ALA A 29 13.78 -21.06 4.99
N LEU A 30 12.85 -20.14 4.77
CA LEU A 30 11.72 -20.31 3.84
C LEU A 30 12.14 -20.17 2.37
N LEU A 31 13.31 -19.58 2.10
CA LEU A 31 13.85 -19.45 0.76
C LEU A 31 14.72 -20.67 0.41
N PRO A 32 14.52 -21.30 -0.76
CA PRO A 32 15.39 -22.38 -1.20
C PRO A 32 16.84 -21.89 -1.40
N GLU A 33 17.81 -22.62 -0.84
CA GLU A 33 19.22 -22.26 -0.86
C GLU A 33 19.78 -22.10 -2.28
N ALA A 34 19.27 -22.88 -3.23
CA ALA A 34 19.64 -22.77 -4.65
C ALA A 34 19.22 -21.44 -5.29
N LEU A 35 18.09 -20.86 -4.83
CA LEU A 35 17.56 -19.59 -5.31
C LEU A 35 18.28 -18.40 -4.65
N SER A 36 18.54 -18.48 -3.34
CA SER A 36 19.31 -17.43 -2.65
C SER A 36 20.74 -17.35 -3.18
N ALA A 37 21.40 -18.49 -3.42
CA ALA A 37 22.75 -18.53 -3.99
C ALA A 37 22.83 -18.07 -5.45
N ALA A 38 21.71 -18.11 -6.19
CA ALA A 38 21.60 -17.52 -7.52
C ALA A 38 21.39 -16.00 -7.43
N TRP A 39 20.53 -15.55 -6.52
CA TRP A 39 20.26 -14.14 -6.25
C TRP A 39 21.50 -13.37 -5.80
N GLU A 40 22.33 -13.98 -4.95
CA GLU A 40 23.61 -13.37 -4.50
C GLU A 40 24.64 -13.21 -5.63
N LYS A 41 24.50 -13.94 -6.73
CA LYS A 41 25.39 -13.83 -7.90
C LYS A 41 24.93 -12.77 -8.89
N ASP A 42 23.67 -12.38 -8.83
CA ASP A 42 23.18 -11.26 -9.62
C ASP A 42 23.74 -9.96 -9.03
N PRO A 43 24.19 -9.02 -9.87
CA PRO A 43 24.62 -7.74 -9.38
C PRO A 43 23.45 -7.10 -8.62
N PRO A 44 23.68 -6.56 -7.41
CA PRO A 44 22.62 -5.89 -6.67
C PRO A 44 22.03 -4.81 -7.57
N PHE A 45 20.72 -4.60 -7.46
CA PHE A 45 20.11 -3.39 -7.99
C PHE A 45 20.86 -2.21 -7.38
N ASP A 46 21.68 -1.55 -8.19
CA ASP A 46 22.45 -0.38 -7.78
C ASP A 46 21.61 0.84 -8.17
N PRO A 47 20.81 1.39 -7.24
CA PRO A 47 20.10 2.63 -7.52
C PRO A 47 21.17 3.68 -7.76
N ASP A 48 21.29 4.11 -9.02
CA ASP A 48 22.28 5.09 -9.46
C ASP A 48 22.40 6.23 -8.43
N LEU A 49 23.47 6.19 -7.63
CA LEU A 49 23.62 7.03 -6.43
C LEU A 49 23.75 8.51 -6.81
N GLU A 50 24.13 8.79 -8.06
CA GLU A 50 24.13 10.12 -8.65
C GLU A 50 22.72 10.74 -8.69
N HIS A 51 21.69 9.89 -8.76
CA HIS A 51 20.29 10.26 -8.83
C HIS A 51 19.50 9.86 -7.57
N LEU A 52 20.18 9.61 -6.45
CA LEU A 52 19.55 9.26 -5.16
C LEU A 52 18.46 10.27 -4.76
N TRP A 53 18.63 11.54 -5.09
CA TRP A 53 17.65 12.58 -4.82
C TRP A 53 16.31 12.35 -5.52
N LEU A 54 16.28 11.76 -6.72
CA LEU A 54 15.05 11.39 -7.44
C LEU A 54 14.32 10.28 -6.70
N TRP A 55 15.04 9.26 -6.24
CA TRP A 55 14.48 8.18 -5.43
C TRP A 55 13.88 8.70 -4.13
N VAL A 56 14.59 9.55 -3.40
CA VAL A 56 14.08 10.17 -2.17
C VAL A 56 12.87 11.08 -2.46
N ALA A 57 12.95 11.91 -3.50
CA ALA A 57 11.87 12.80 -3.91
C ALA A 57 10.62 12.04 -4.36
N MET A 58 10.75 10.79 -4.79
CA MET A 58 9.63 9.93 -5.19
C MET A 58 9.09 9.09 -4.03
N LEU A 59 9.96 8.39 -3.30
CA LEU A 59 9.59 7.45 -2.23
C LEU A 59 9.02 8.15 -1.00
N VAL A 60 9.55 9.32 -0.62
CA VAL A 60 9.10 10.02 0.60
C VAL A 60 7.66 10.52 0.43
N PRO A 61 7.29 11.27 -0.63
CA PRO A 61 5.91 11.70 -0.82
C PRO A 61 4.96 10.51 -1.00
N TRP A 62 5.40 9.46 -1.68
CA TRP A 62 4.64 8.24 -1.85
C TRP A 62 4.31 7.56 -0.51
N LEU A 63 5.30 7.41 0.37
CA LEU A 63 5.12 6.85 1.71
C LEU A 63 4.17 7.72 2.55
N VAL A 64 4.35 9.04 2.50
CA VAL A 64 3.47 9.99 3.20
C VAL A 64 2.04 9.89 2.69
N ALA A 65 1.83 9.80 1.37
CA ALA A 65 0.51 9.64 0.77
C ALA A 65 -0.15 8.30 1.14
N SER A 66 0.64 7.22 1.18
CA SER A 66 0.18 5.88 1.60
C SER A 66 -0.29 5.88 3.05
N VAL A 67 0.48 6.47 3.96
CA VAL A 67 0.11 6.60 5.37
C VAL A 67 -1.09 7.54 5.55
N ALA A 68 -1.07 8.70 4.89
CA ALA A 68 -2.15 9.68 4.97
C ALA A 68 -3.48 9.11 4.44
N SER A 69 -3.45 8.35 3.34
CA SER A 69 -4.63 7.72 2.76
C SER A 69 -5.19 6.62 3.68
N THR A 70 -4.32 5.81 4.28
CA THR A 70 -4.70 4.78 5.26
C THR A 70 -5.38 5.40 6.49
N ILE A 71 -4.75 6.42 7.08
CA ILE A 71 -5.31 7.15 8.23
C ILE A 71 -6.62 7.84 7.84
N GLY A 72 -6.66 8.47 6.67
CA GLY A 72 -7.84 9.13 6.14
C GLY A 72 -9.01 8.16 5.94
N LEU A 73 -8.76 6.95 5.44
CA LEU A 73 -9.76 5.90 5.28
C LEU A 73 -10.26 5.41 6.64
N PHE A 74 -9.35 5.23 7.61
CA PHE A 74 -9.70 4.85 8.98
C PHE A 74 -10.60 5.88 9.69
N LEU A 75 -10.35 7.17 9.42
CA LEU A 75 -11.11 8.32 9.93
C LEU A 75 -12.29 8.73 9.04
N PHE A 76 -12.58 8.01 7.96
CA PHE A 76 -13.66 8.30 7.01
C PHE A 76 -13.60 9.72 6.40
N ARG A 77 -12.41 10.26 6.14
CA ARG A 77 -12.22 11.59 5.53
C ARG A 77 -12.52 11.59 4.04
N HIS A 78 -13.23 12.62 3.56
CA HIS A 78 -13.67 12.73 2.17
C HIS A 78 -12.53 12.68 1.13
N TRP A 79 -11.37 13.26 1.46
CA TRP A 79 -10.16 13.29 0.62
C TRP A 79 -9.40 11.96 0.59
N ALA A 80 -9.68 11.04 1.52
CA ALA A 80 -8.93 9.79 1.63
C ALA A 80 -9.21 8.81 0.50
N ARG A 81 -10.45 8.79 -0.02
CA ARG A 81 -10.87 7.92 -1.12
C ARG A 81 -10.08 8.18 -2.41
N PRO A 82 -10.07 9.41 -2.96
CA PRO A 82 -9.29 9.68 -4.16
C PRO A 82 -7.79 9.52 -3.91
N LEU A 83 -7.28 9.87 -2.72
CA LEU A 83 -5.86 9.70 -2.40
C LEU A 83 -5.45 8.22 -2.39
N ALA A 84 -6.22 7.35 -1.73
CA ALA A 84 -5.94 5.92 -1.69
C ALA A 84 -5.99 5.28 -3.09
N LEU A 85 -6.90 5.74 -3.96
CA LEU A 85 -6.98 5.29 -5.34
C LEU A 85 -5.74 5.74 -6.14
N ILE A 86 -5.32 7.00 -6.01
CA ILE A 86 -4.13 7.53 -6.68
C ILE A 86 -2.89 6.74 -6.25
N VAL A 87 -2.72 6.48 -4.95
CA VAL A 87 -1.62 5.66 -4.43
C VAL A 87 -1.64 4.27 -5.05
N ALA A 88 -2.79 3.58 -5.07
CA ALA A 88 -2.87 2.24 -5.64
C ALA A 88 -2.55 2.19 -7.15
N VAL A 89 -2.99 3.20 -7.91
CA VAL A 89 -2.66 3.31 -9.34
C VAL A 89 -1.17 3.62 -9.54
N PHE A 90 -0.61 4.47 -8.68
CA PHE A 90 0.81 4.78 -8.69
C PHE A 90 1.65 3.53 -8.41
N ASP A 91 1.29 2.73 -7.39
CA ASP A 91 1.93 1.44 -7.05
C ASP A 91 1.95 0.49 -8.23
N LEU A 92 0.81 0.32 -8.90
CA LEU A 92 0.71 -0.55 -10.06
C LEU A 92 1.60 -0.05 -11.21
N SER A 93 1.62 1.27 -11.43
CA SER A 93 2.40 1.91 -12.50
C SER A 93 3.90 1.84 -12.27
N ILE A 94 4.32 1.89 -11.00
CA ILE A 94 5.74 1.91 -10.64
C ILE A 94 6.31 0.51 -10.38
N SER A 95 5.46 -0.48 -10.07
CA SER A 95 5.89 -1.86 -9.81
C SER A 95 6.89 -2.46 -10.82
N PRO A 96 6.76 -2.28 -12.16
CA PRO A 96 7.75 -2.83 -13.10
C PRO A 96 9.13 -2.16 -13.03
N LEU A 97 9.25 -0.99 -12.38
CA LEU A 97 10.51 -0.26 -12.25
C LEU A 97 11.37 -0.73 -11.07
N PHE A 98 10.81 -1.51 -10.14
CA PHE A 98 11.53 -2.02 -8.96
C PHE A 98 12.41 -3.24 -9.24
N GLY A 99 12.41 -3.75 -10.48
CA GLY A 99 13.23 -4.89 -10.89
C GLY A 99 12.68 -6.22 -10.39
N PRO A 100 13.43 -7.32 -10.57
CA PRO A 100 13.05 -8.61 -9.99
C PRO A 100 13.12 -8.53 -8.46
N GLU A 101 12.25 -9.29 -7.80
CA GLU A 101 12.24 -9.45 -6.34
C GLU A 101 12.24 -10.93 -5.99
N LEU A 102 13.08 -11.32 -5.03
CA LEU A 102 13.07 -12.67 -4.46
C LEU A 102 12.15 -12.68 -3.23
N SER A 103 11.08 -13.47 -3.29
CA SER A 103 10.14 -13.64 -2.17
C SER A 103 9.84 -15.12 -1.93
N SER A 104 9.54 -15.48 -0.68
CA SER A 104 9.04 -16.83 -0.36
C SER A 104 7.56 -16.97 -0.70
N ALA A 105 7.08 -18.21 -0.87
CA ALA A 105 5.67 -18.48 -1.13
C ALA A 105 4.73 -17.89 -0.05
N TRP A 106 5.19 -17.83 1.21
CA TRP A 106 4.41 -17.22 2.30
C TRP A 106 4.37 -15.71 2.21
N SER A 107 5.50 -15.09 1.86
CA SER A 107 5.57 -13.66 1.58
C SER A 107 4.63 -13.27 0.45
N SER A 108 4.70 -13.99 -0.69
CA SER A 108 3.83 -13.75 -1.83
C SER A 108 2.34 -13.93 -1.47
N ALA A 109 1.99 -15.00 -0.74
CA ALA A 109 0.60 -15.25 -0.34
C ALA A 109 0.05 -14.16 0.61
N LEU A 110 0.85 -13.69 1.56
CA LEU A 110 0.48 -12.60 2.46
C LEU A 110 0.35 -11.27 1.70
N GLN A 111 1.21 -11.03 0.72
CA GLN A 111 1.16 -9.84 -0.12
C GLN A 111 -0.07 -9.84 -1.03
N GLU A 112 -0.41 -10.97 -1.65
CA GLU A 112 -1.66 -11.11 -2.40
C GLU A 112 -2.89 -10.90 -1.51
N ALA A 113 -2.92 -11.49 -0.31
CA ALA A 113 -4.00 -11.28 0.64
C ALA A 113 -4.14 -9.79 1.05
N SER A 114 -3.02 -9.10 1.22
CA SER A 114 -2.97 -7.66 1.47
C SER A 114 -3.58 -6.87 0.32
N PHE A 115 -3.16 -7.13 -0.92
CA PHE A 115 -3.65 -6.44 -2.12
C PHE A 115 -5.14 -6.67 -2.36
N LEU A 116 -5.61 -7.90 -2.22
CA LEU A 116 -7.04 -8.22 -2.34
C LEU A 116 -7.87 -7.51 -1.27
N SER A 117 -7.38 -7.52 -0.03
CA SER A 117 -8.05 -6.84 1.08
C SER A 117 -8.08 -5.33 0.89
N TRP A 118 -6.97 -4.74 0.42
CA TRP A 118 -6.89 -3.31 0.09
C TRP A 118 -7.83 -2.92 -1.06
N GLY A 119 -7.86 -3.72 -2.13
CA GLY A 119 -8.80 -3.53 -3.24
C GLY A 119 -10.26 -3.62 -2.78
N ALA A 120 -10.57 -4.55 -1.87
CA ALA A 120 -11.90 -4.64 -1.25
C ALA A 120 -12.23 -3.41 -0.40
N VAL A 121 -11.28 -2.89 0.40
CA VAL A 121 -11.43 -1.63 1.15
C VAL A 121 -11.74 -0.47 0.21
N LEU A 122 -10.99 -0.34 -0.88
CA LEU A 122 -11.22 0.69 -1.90
C LEU A 122 -12.61 0.56 -2.50
N ALA A 123 -12.98 -0.62 -3.00
CA ALA A 123 -14.31 -0.87 -3.57
C ALA A 123 -15.44 -0.53 -2.59
N LEU A 124 -15.31 -0.95 -1.33
CA LEU A 124 -16.28 -0.64 -0.27
C LEU A 124 -16.36 0.85 0.05
N SER A 125 -15.26 1.59 -0.08
CA SER A 125 -15.26 3.04 0.18
C SER A 125 -16.06 3.84 -0.86
N TYR A 126 -16.23 3.30 -2.07
CA TYR A 126 -16.98 3.91 -3.16
C TYR A 126 -18.40 3.34 -3.30
N PHE A 127 -18.56 2.02 -3.29
CA PHE A 127 -19.81 1.36 -3.70
C PHE A 127 -20.71 0.92 -2.54
N SER A 128 -20.22 0.84 -1.30
CA SER A 128 -21.04 0.44 -0.16
C SER A 128 -21.76 1.65 0.48
N PRO A 129 -22.86 1.44 1.23
CA PRO A 129 -23.53 2.50 2.01
C PRO A 129 -22.59 3.27 2.97
N LEU A 130 -21.43 2.69 3.29
CA LEU A 130 -20.34 3.37 4.02
C LEU A 130 -19.80 4.61 3.30
N SER A 131 -19.93 4.70 1.98
CA SER A 131 -19.51 5.85 1.17
C SER A 131 -20.18 7.16 1.63
N GLN A 132 -21.38 7.09 2.21
CA GLN A 132 -22.10 8.24 2.78
C GLN A 132 -21.36 8.86 3.97
N ARG A 133 -20.58 8.08 4.72
CA ARG A 133 -19.78 8.62 5.84
C ARG A 133 -18.63 9.50 5.36
N PHE A 134 -18.16 9.26 4.13
CA PHE A 134 -17.16 10.08 3.48
C PHE A 134 -17.74 11.34 2.81
N ALA A 135 -19.08 11.48 2.74
CA ALA A 135 -19.74 12.58 2.03
C ALA A 135 -19.89 13.88 2.84
N ARG A 136 -19.43 13.93 4.11
CA ARG A 136 -19.57 15.11 4.96
C ARG A 136 -18.28 15.93 5.09
N GLN A 137 -18.17 16.94 4.24
CA GLN A 137 -17.80 18.28 4.67
C GLN A 137 -18.59 19.27 3.80
N PRO A 138 -19.64 19.94 4.33
CA PRO A 138 -20.24 21.04 3.62
C PRO A 138 -19.14 22.07 3.38
N ALA A 139 -18.89 22.38 2.11
CA ALA A 139 -18.13 23.56 1.74
C ALA A 139 -18.73 24.72 2.54
N ARG A 140 -17.89 25.41 3.33
CA ARG A 140 -18.28 26.65 4.00
C ARG A 140 -18.93 27.54 2.94
N SER A 141 -20.21 27.81 3.12
CA SER A 141 -20.91 28.87 2.43
C SER A 141 -20.19 30.18 2.75
N SER A 142 -19.36 30.64 1.82
CA SER A 142 -18.90 32.03 1.79
C SER A 142 -20.02 32.86 1.19
N SER A 143 -21.03 33.13 2.00
CA SER A 143 -21.87 34.31 1.85
C SER A 143 -21.00 35.54 2.12
N ALA A 144 -20.74 36.31 1.09
CA ALA A 144 -20.47 37.74 1.20
C ALA A 144 -21.10 38.37 -0.05
N GLU A 145 -22.37 38.73 0.13
CA GLU A 145 -23.01 39.85 -0.56
C GLU A 145 -22.21 41.14 -0.38
#